data_AF-A0AA37AJW7-F1
#
_entry.id   AF-A0AA37AJW7-F1
#
_cell.length_a   1.000
_cell.length_b   1.000
_cell.length_c   1.000
_cell.angle_alpha   90.00
_cell.angle_beta   90.00
_cell.angle_gamma   90.00
#
_symmetry.space_group_name_H-M   'P 1'
#
loop_
_entity.id
_entity.type
_entity.pdbx_description
1 polymer ?
#
loop_
_entity_poly.entity_id
_entity_poly.type
_entity_poly.pdbx_seq_one_letter_code
_entity_poly.pdbx_strand_id
1 'polypeptide(L)'
;MSVTGIEKLEFGVQDLTHCAKFMRDFGLTGDASGQRFTTLSGARVELNPIDSPDLPPAFEAGNTLRRMTWAVASQSDLDALRPKLAQQPGFREVGDALECLDPNGMTLRVQVTQQTDVELNVEPINQWGDARRIDTPSPVYDRAQPINVGHVVFFVEELAAVEKFYREVLGFQVSDRYINRAVFLRCGVRGGHHNLFLLQLPNRKRGLNHVAFTVRDIHEVIGGGIAMNKHDWSTFIGPGRHPVSSAYFWYVNSPTGGAFEYYTNDDYLTENWQPRELEHSLVSFTEWAVEGGIDHDTRRQQKKPEAV
;
A
#
# COMPACT_ATOMS: atom_id res chain seq x y z
N MET A 1 17.91 13.83 -2.83
CA MET A 1 16.75 14.26 -3.62
C MET A 1 15.95 13.02 -3.95
N SER A 2 14.96 12.74 -3.11
CA SER A 2 14.12 11.58 -3.33
C SER A 2 12.78 11.80 -2.66
N VAL A 3 11.74 11.34 -3.36
CA VAL A 3 10.48 11.01 -2.71
C VAL A 3 10.78 10.12 -1.50
N THR A 4 10.11 10.38 -0.39
CA THR A 4 10.35 9.67 0.88
C THR A 4 9.31 8.60 1.17
N GLY A 5 8.14 8.69 0.56
CA GLY A 5 7.05 7.73 0.75
C GLY A 5 5.70 8.30 0.31
N ILE A 6 4.63 7.57 0.65
CA ILE A 6 3.27 7.94 0.29
C ILE A 6 2.72 8.90 1.35
N GLU A 7 2.26 10.07 0.91
CA GLU A 7 1.73 11.11 1.78
C GLU A 7 0.21 11.04 1.95
N LYS A 8 -0.48 10.83 0.82
CA LYS A 8 -1.94 10.91 0.78
C LYS A 8 -2.52 10.11 -0.39
N LEU A 9 -3.66 9.48 -0.15
CA LEU A 9 -4.47 8.79 -1.15
C LEU A 9 -5.87 9.37 -1.16
N GLU A 10 -6.35 9.78 -2.34
CA GLU A 10 -7.69 10.34 -2.50
C GLU A 10 -8.54 9.43 -3.38
N PHE A 11 -9.59 8.86 -2.81
CA PHE A 11 -10.52 7.95 -3.48
C PHE A 11 -11.81 8.67 -3.88
N GLY A 12 -12.36 8.27 -5.03
CA GLY A 12 -13.73 8.60 -5.43
C GLY A 12 -14.63 7.39 -5.22
N VAL A 13 -15.68 7.54 -4.41
CA VAL A 13 -16.55 6.44 -3.99
C VAL A 13 -18.03 6.80 -4.08
N GLN A 14 -18.87 5.79 -4.35
CA GLN A 14 -20.33 5.94 -4.41
C GLN A 14 -20.99 6.04 -3.04
N ASP A 15 -20.54 5.21 -2.07
CA ASP A 15 -21.08 5.19 -0.71
C ASP A 15 -20.01 5.61 0.30
N LEU A 16 -20.03 6.89 0.66
CA LEU A 16 -19.12 7.45 1.65
C LEU A 16 -19.27 6.82 3.03
N THR A 17 -20.49 6.48 3.45
CA THR A 17 -20.74 5.97 4.81
C THR A 17 -20.21 4.55 4.94
N HIS A 18 -20.45 3.71 3.94
CA HIS A 18 -19.92 2.34 3.90
C HIS A 18 -18.39 2.33 3.81
N CYS A 19 -17.80 3.17 2.96
CA CYS A 19 -16.35 3.30 2.85
C CYS A 19 -15.72 3.88 4.13
N ALA A 20 -16.37 4.85 4.78
CA ALA A 20 -15.91 5.41 6.05
C ALA A 20 -15.94 4.37 7.18
N LYS A 21 -16.96 3.50 7.21
CA LYS A 21 -16.99 2.36 8.14
C LYS A 21 -15.79 1.44 7.91
N PHE A 22 -15.52 1.07 6.65
CA PHE A 22 -14.35 0.25 6.31
C PHE A 22 -13.04 0.87 6.82
N MET A 23 -12.79 2.16 6.60
CA MET A 23 -11.56 2.81 7.05
C MET A 23 -11.39 2.75 8.58
N ARG A 24 -12.49 2.95 9.35
CA ARG A 24 -12.46 2.87 10.81
C ARG A 24 -12.21 1.45 11.28
N ASP A 25 -12.91 0.46 10.71
CA ASP A 25 -12.74 -0.95 11.07
C ASP A 25 -11.31 -1.41 10.72
N PHE A 26 -10.77 -0.94 9.59
CA PHE A 26 -9.42 -1.23 9.14
C PHE A 26 -8.32 -0.67 10.06
N GLY A 27 -8.64 0.22 11.01
CA GLY A 27 -7.64 0.74 11.95
C GLY A 27 -7.23 2.19 11.73
N LEU A 28 -7.77 2.87 10.71
CA LEU A 28 -7.45 4.28 10.48
C LEU A 28 -8.24 5.20 11.42
N THR A 29 -7.61 6.31 11.81
CA THR A 29 -8.24 7.33 12.65
C THR A 29 -9.00 8.31 11.78
N GLY A 30 -10.33 8.32 11.88
CA GLY A 30 -11.18 9.24 11.12
C GLY A 30 -11.42 10.57 11.83
N ASP A 31 -11.59 11.65 11.07
CA ASP A 31 -12.07 12.92 11.59
C ASP A 31 -13.62 12.95 11.72
N ALA A 32 -14.15 14.06 12.21
CA ALA A 32 -15.59 14.25 12.39
C ALA A 32 -16.37 14.31 11.05
N SER A 33 -15.69 14.57 9.92
CA SER A 33 -16.34 14.62 8.61
C SER A 33 -16.68 13.23 8.07
N GLY A 34 -15.99 12.18 8.54
CA GLY A 34 -16.09 10.84 8.00
C GLY A 34 -15.48 10.68 6.61
N GLN A 35 -14.75 11.70 6.12
CA GLN A 35 -14.10 11.68 4.81
C GLN A 35 -12.59 11.61 4.90
N ARG A 36 -11.97 12.03 6.02
CA ARG A 36 -10.51 12.03 6.18
C ARG A 36 -10.09 11.06 7.26
N PHE A 37 -9.06 10.28 6.94
CA PHE A 37 -8.51 9.26 7.81
C PHE A 37 -6.98 9.35 7.82
N THR A 38 -6.37 8.98 8.94
CA THR A 38 -4.91 8.96 9.08
C THR A 38 -4.41 7.65 9.67
N THR A 39 -3.21 7.26 9.25
CA THR A 39 -2.36 6.27 9.95
C THR A 39 -1.72 6.91 11.19
N LEU A 40 -0.96 6.13 11.96
CA LEU A 40 -0.20 6.66 13.11
C LEU A 40 0.87 7.70 12.70
N SER A 41 1.49 7.53 11.54
CA SER A 41 2.46 8.49 10.99
C SER A 41 1.82 9.78 10.47
N GLY A 42 0.49 9.78 10.32
CA GLY A 42 -0.25 10.89 9.71
C GLY A 42 -0.43 10.77 8.20
N ALA A 43 -0.04 9.67 7.55
CA ALA A 43 -0.37 9.45 6.14
C ALA A 43 -1.89 9.42 5.96
N ARG A 44 -2.38 10.12 4.93
CA ARG A 44 -3.80 10.43 4.78
C ARG A 44 -4.49 9.52 3.78
N VAL A 45 -5.71 9.13 4.10
CA VAL A 45 -6.67 8.54 3.18
C VAL A 45 -7.92 9.40 3.18
N GLU A 46 -8.30 9.92 2.01
CA GLU A 46 -9.48 10.77 1.85
C GLU A 46 -10.51 10.11 0.93
N LEU A 47 -11.77 10.15 1.37
CA LEU A 47 -12.93 9.65 0.64
C LEU A 47 -13.73 10.83 0.11
N ASN A 48 -14.02 10.81 -1.19
CA ASN A 48 -14.80 11.84 -1.85
C ASN A 48 -15.96 11.20 -2.62
N PRO A 49 -17.09 11.90 -2.80
CA PRO A 49 -18.11 11.46 -3.76
C PRO A 49 -17.48 11.19 -5.13
N ILE A 50 -17.91 10.12 -5.80
CA ILE A 50 -17.32 9.67 -7.08
C ILE A 50 -17.34 10.75 -8.18
N ASP A 51 -18.32 11.65 -8.12
CA ASP A 51 -18.59 12.77 -9.00
C ASP A 51 -18.07 14.12 -8.46
N SER A 52 -17.29 14.11 -7.38
CA SER A 52 -16.71 15.33 -6.81
C SER A 52 -15.89 16.10 -7.86
N PRO A 53 -16.14 17.41 -8.04
CA PRO A 53 -15.46 18.22 -9.04
C PRO A 53 -13.97 18.42 -8.74
N ASP A 54 -13.56 18.21 -7.48
CA ASP A 54 -12.17 18.40 -7.02
C ASP A 54 -11.29 17.16 -7.28
N LEU A 55 -11.91 16.03 -7.63
CA LEU A 55 -11.20 14.81 -7.99
C LEU A 55 -10.70 14.85 -9.44
N PRO A 56 -9.45 14.44 -9.71
CA PRO A 56 -8.98 14.24 -11.08
C PRO A 56 -9.77 13.14 -11.79
N PRO A 57 -9.76 13.05 -13.13
CA PRO A 57 -10.42 11.96 -13.86
C PRO A 57 -10.03 10.58 -13.33
N ALA A 58 -10.96 9.64 -13.34
CA ALA A 58 -10.68 8.27 -12.92
C ALA A 58 -9.85 7.54 -13.99
N PHE A 59 -8.82 6.81 -13.57
CA PHE A 59 -7.99 5.98 -14.46
C PHE A 59 -8.60 4.59 -14.74
N GLU A 60 -9.62 4.20 -13.96
CA GLU A 60 -10.50 3.04 -14.17
C GLU A 60 -11.95 3.36 -13.77
N ALA A 61 -12.90 2.48 -14.08
CA ALA A 61 -14.32 2.67 -13.76
C ALA A 61 -14.67 2.25 -12.33
N GLY A 62 -15.69 2.89 -11.75
CA GLY A 62 -16.20 2.57 -10.41
C GLY A 62 -15.46 3.26 -9.27
N ASN A 63 -15.60 2.74 -8.05
CA ASN A 63 -14.85 3.23 -6.89
C ASN A 63 -13.36 2.95 -7.11
N THR A 64 -12.53 3.99 -7.05
CA THR A 64 -11.09 3.83 -7.26
C THR A 64 -10.29 5.00 -6.71
N LEU A 65 -8.96 4.85 -6.66
CA LEU A 65 -8.00 5.90 -6.38
C LEU A 65 -8.01 6.93 -7.51
N ARG A 66 -8.04 8.22 -7.15
CA ARG A 66 -8.15 9.34 -8.10
C ARG A 66 -6.92 10.25 -8.07
N ARG A 67 -6.24 10.30 -6.93
CA ARG A 67 -4.96 11.01 -6.78
C ARG A 67 -4.07 10.28 -5.78
N MET A 68 -2.79 10.16 -6.12
CA MET A 68 -1.75 9.68 -5.23
C MET A 68 -0.74 10.79 -4.96
N THR A 69 -0.52 11.11 -3.69
CA THR A 69 0.45 12.13 -3.29
C THR A 69 1.69 11.47 -2.72
N TRP A 70 2.84 11.79 -3.29
CA TRP A 70 4.17 11.44 -2.81
C TRP A 70 4.73 12.55 -1.90
N ALA A 71 5.43 12.15 -0.86
CA ALA A 71 6.13 13.04 0.04
C ALA A 71 7.57 13.30 -0.44
N VAL A 72 8.08 14.50 -0.20
CA VAL A 72 9.51 14.81 -0.16
C VAL A 72 9.89 15.41 1.20
N ALA A 73 11.16 15.34 1.57
CA ALA A 73 11.61 15.77 2.90
C ALA A 73 11.62 17.30 3.08
N SER A 74 11.83 18.06 2.01
CA SER A 74 12.02 19.52 2.10
C SER A 74 11.52 20.25 0.85
N GLN A 75 11.33 21.57 0.99
CA GLN A 75 10.99 22.43 -0.15
C GLN A 75 12.06 22.37 -1.25
N SER A 76 13.34 22.29 -0.86
CA SER A 76 14.45 22.15 -1.81
C SER A 76 14.34 20.88 -2.65
N ASP A 77 13.93 19.76 -2.04
CA ASP A 77 13.70 18.52 -2.78
C ASP A 77 12.51 18.63 -3.75
N LEU A 78 11.46 19.36 -3.37
CA LEU A 78 10.30 19.62 -4.23
C LEU A 78 10.68 20.49 -5.43
N ASP A 79 11.38 21.59 -5.17
CA ASP A 79 11.84 22.54 -6.19
C ASP A 79 12.75 21.85 -7.21
N ALA A 80 13.55 20.89 -6.75
CA ALA A 80 14.46 20.16 -7.62
C ALA A 80 13.77 19.09 -8.50
N LEU A 81 12.57 18.62 -8.14
CA LEU A 81 11.72 17.79 -9.00
C LEU A 81 10.97 18.61 -10.06
N ARG A 82 10.71 19.89 -9.79
CA ARG A 82 9.90 20.77 -10.64
C ARG A 82 10.28 20.77 -12.12
N PRO A 83 11.57 20.89 -12.53
CA PRO A 83 11.91 20.92 -13.95
C PRO A 83 11.58 19.63 -14.70
N LYS A 84 11.61 18.48 -14.00
CA LYS A 84 11.26 17.17 -14.57
C LYS A 84 9.74 16.99 -14.65
N LEU A 85 9.03 17.37 -13.59
CA LEU A 85 7.56 17.31 -13.53
C LEU A 85 6.90 18.27 -14.52
N ALA A 86 7.50 19.44 -14.75
CA ALA A 86 7.01 20.44 -15.72
C ALA A 86 6.96 19.94 -17.17
N GLN A 87 7.68 18.86 -17.48
CA GLN A 87 7.68 18.23 -18.80
C GLN A 87 6.63 17.12 -18.94
N GLN A 88 5.92 16.80 -17.86
CA GLN A 88 4.97 15.69 -17.84
C GLN A 88 3.55 16.17 -18.17
N PRO A 89 2.71 15.32 -18.78
CA PRO A 89 1.32 15.67 -19.07
C PRO A 89 0.56 16.08 -17.82
N GLY A 90 -0.36 17.04 -17.97
CA GLY A 90 -1.19 17.52 -16.85
C GLY A 90 -0.43 18.29 -15.77
N PHE A 91 0.82 18.72 -16.03
CA PHE A 91 1.58 19.48 -15.04
C PHE A 91 0.85 20.75 -14.60
N ARG A 92 0.75 20.94 -13.28
CA ARG A 92 0.28 22.18 -12.66
C ARG A 92 0.81 22.34 -11.24
N GLU A 93 0.91 23.59 -10.82
CA GLU A 93 1.15 23.95 -9.42
C GLU A 93 -0.19 24.11 -8.70
N VAL A 94 -0.32 23.45 -7.54
CA VAL A 94 -1.54 23.46 -6.73
C VAL A 94 -1.17 23.83 -5.31
N GLY A 95 -1.24 25.13 -5.00
CA GLY A 95 -0.68 25.66 -3.75
C GLY A 95 0.82 25.37 -3.69
N ASP A 96 1.28 24.77 -2.61
CA ASP A 96 2.69 24.40 -2.39
C ASP A 96 3.05 23.00 -2.90
N ALA A 97 2.22 22.43 -3.78
CA ALA A 97 2.39 21.10 -4.35
C ALA A 97 2.52 21.13 -5.87
N LEU A 98 3.20 20.12 -6.41
CA LEU A 98 3.35 19.88 -7.84
C LEU A 98 2.48 18.70 -8.25
N GLU A 99 1.73 18.81 -9.33
CA GLU A 99 0.87 17.74 -9.84
C GLU A 99 1.19 17.44 -11.30
N CYS A 100 1.12 16.17 -11.70
CA CYS A 100 1.17 15.72 -13.09
C CYS A 100 0.44 14.38 -13.27
N LEU A 101 0.39 13.88 -14.50
CA LEU A 101 -0.06 12.52 -14.81
C LEU A 101 1.16 11.60 -14.98
N ASP A 102 1.05 10.38 -14.48
CA ASP A 102 1.96 9.29 -14.87
C ASP A 102 1.52 8.68 -16.23
N PRO A 103 2.37 7.85 -16.87
CA PRO A 103 2.00 7.20 -18.13
C PRO A 103 0.84 6.20 -18.01
N ASN A 104 0.50 5.74 -16.80
CA ASN A 104 -0.66 4.89 -16.54
C ASN A 104 -1.97 5.70 -16.40
N GLY A 105 -1.91 7.03 -16.44
CA GLY A 105 -3.06 7.92 -16.28
C GLY A 105 -3.45 8.23 -14.83
N MET A 106 -2.65 7.80 -13.85
CA MET A 106 -2.82 8.19 -12.45
C MET A 106 -2.39 9.64 -12.26
N THR A 107 -3.22 10.42 -11.57
CA THR A 107 -2.82 11.77 -11.15
C THR A 107 -1.91 11.68 -9.94
N LEU A 108 -0.68 12.14 -10.10
CA LEU A 108 0.32 12.19 -9.04
C LEU A 108 0.49 13.61 -8.54
N ARG A 109 0.56 13.76 -7.22
CA ARG A 109 0.98 14.99 -6.56
C ARG A 109 2.28 14.75 -5.79
N VAL A 110 3.10 15.77 -5.66
CA VAL A 110 4.30 15.76 -4.82
C VAL A 110 4.26 16.99 -3.92
N GLN A 111 4.51 16.80 -2.63
CA GLN A 111 4.55 17.87 -1.64
C GLN A 111 5.56 17.55 -0.54
N VAL A 112 5.91 18.56 0.26
CA VAL A 112 6.68 18.35 1.50
C VAL A 112 5.85 17.51 2.48
N THR A 113 6.49 16.51 3.10
CA THR A 113 5.86 15.61 4.07
C THR A 113 5.23 16.39 5.23
N GLN A 114 4.04 15.97 5.64
CA GLN A 114 3.42 16.42 6.90
C GLN A 114 3.36 15.29 7.92
N GLN A 115 3.87 14.11 7.57
CA GLN A 115 3.96 12.97 8.46
C GLN A 115 5.05 13.16 9.51
N THR A 116 4.86 12.47 10.64
CA THR A 116 5.82 12.42 11.75
C THR A 116 6.29 11.00 11.97
N ASP A 117 7.49 10.86 12.52
CA ASP A 117 8.00 9.57 12.97
C ASP A 117 7.09 8.98 14.07
N VAL A 118 6.96 7.66 14.07
CA VAL A 118 6.13 6.93 15.03
C VAL A 118 7.03 6.07 15.91
N GLU A 119 7.04 6.35 17.21
CA GLU A 119 7.68 5.48 18.20
C GLU A 119 6.64 4.50 18.77
N LEU A 120 6.91 3.20 18.61
CA LEU A 120 6.10 2.12 19.16
C LEU A 120 6.97 1.14 19.91
N ASN A 121 6.46 0.61 21.01
CA ASN A 121 7.05 -0.58 21.62
C ASN A 121 6.68 -1.79 20.76
N VAL A 122 7.66 -2.34 20.04
CA VAL A 122 7.51 -3.56 19.22
C VAL A 122 8.16 -4.71 19.98
N GLU A 123 7.33 -5.60 20.50
CA GLU A 123 7.81 -6.76 21.26
C GLU A 123 8.63 -7.71 20.38
N PRO A 124 9.77 -8.22 20.87
CA PRO A 124 10.60 -9.11 20.06
C PRO A 124 9.95 -10.49 19.86
N ILE A 125 10.24 -11.12 18.74
CA ILE A 125 9.92 -12.53 18.50
C ILE A 125 11.09 -13.38 19.03
N ASN A 126 10.79 -14.34 19.92
CA ASN A 126 11.78 -15.32 20.38
C ASN A 126 12.16 -16.25 19.22
N GLN A 127 13.45 -16.33 18.91
CA GLN A 127 14.00 -17.26 17.92
C GLN A 127 14.84 -18.34 18.61
N TRP A 128 15.15 -19.42 17.89
CA TRP A 128 16.04 -20.46 18.40
C TRP A 128 17.41 -19.86 18.72
N GLY A 129 17.79 -19.88 20.00
CA GLY A 129 19.05 -19.28 20.48
C GLY A 129 18.98 -17.77 20.77
N ASP A 130 17.84 -17.11 20.57
CA ASP A 130 17.62 -15.70 20.88
C ASP A 130 16.24 -15.50 21.57
N ALA A 131 16.20 -15.76 22.87
CA ALA A 131 15.01 -15.55 23.69
C ALA A 131 15.05 -14.16 24.34
N ARG A 132 14.32 -13.20 23.76
CA ARG A 132 14.27 -11.81 24.21
C ARG A 132 13.05 -11.49 25.07
N ARG A 133 11.95 -12.20 24.89
CA ARG A 133 10.79 -12.18 25.80
C ARG A 133 10.99 -13.24 26.89
N ILE A 134 11.39 -12.78 28.08
CA ILE A 134 11.55 -13.61 29.29
C ILE A 134 10.33 -13.41 30.19
N ASP A 135 9.74 -14.51 30.65
CA ASP A 135 8.55 -14.54 31.52
C ASP A 135 7.37 -13.66 31.05
N THR A 136 7.31 -13.39 29.75
CA THR A 136 6.32 -12.50 29.12
C THR A 136 5.76 -13.14 27.85
N PRO A 137 4.42 -13.25 27.68
CA PRO A 137 3.81 -13.82 26.48
C PRO A 137 3.94 -12.90 25.26
N SER A 138 3.69 -13.43 24.05
CA SER A 138 3.60 -12.61 22.83
C SER A 138 2.33 -11.76 22.86
N PRO A 139 2.32 -10.58 22.23
CA PRO A 139 1.10 -9.80 22.10
C PRO A 139 0.04 -10.53 21.28
N VAL A 140 -1.24 -10.28 21.62
CA VAL A 140 -2.41 -10.66 20.83
C VAL A 140 -3.21 -9.39 20.58
N TYR A 141 -3.42 -9.05 19.31
CA TYR A 141 -4.07 -7.81 18.92
C TYR A 141 -5.54 -8.05 18.58
N ASP A 142 -6.44 -7.26 19.15
CA ASP A 142 -7.87 -7.30 18.85
C ASP A 142 -8.23 -6.63 17.52
N ARG A 143 -7.34 -5.76 17.02
CA ARG A 143 -7.44 -5.03 15.75
C ARG A 143 -6.05 -4.53 15.33
N ALA A 144 -5.90 -4.17 14.07
CA ALA A 144 -4.72 -3.45 13.60
C ALA A 144 -4.83 -1.94 13.82
N GLN A 145 -3.66 -1.31 13.93
CA GLN A 145 -3.41 0.12 13.95
C GLN A 145 -2.31 0.43 12.92
N PRO A 146 -2.67 0.63 11.64
CA PRO A 146 -1.73 1.00 10.58
C PRO A 146 -0.75 2.10 10.97
N ILE A 147 0.54 1.80 10.88
CA ILE A 147 1.63 2.73 11.16
C ILE A 147 1.74 3.75 10.04
N ASN A 148 1.83 3.26 8.81
CA ASN A 148 1.97 4.08 7.60
C ASN A 148 1.36 3.36 6.38
N VAL A 149 1.18 4.08 5.27
CA VAL A 149 0.95 3.51 3.95
C VAL A 149 2.30 3.08 3.38
N GLY A 150 2.48 1.77 3.20
CA GLY A 150 3.73 1.19 2.73
C GLY A 150 3.89 1.27 1.23
N HIS A 151 2.96 0.63 0.51
CA HIS A 151 2.98 0.54 -0.94
C HIS A 151 1.60 0.62 -1.59
N VAL A 152 1.60 1.01 -2.88
CA VAL A 152 0.43 0.93 -3.76
C VAL A 152 0.78 0.07 -4.96
N VAL A 153 -0.20 -0.69 -5.44
CA VAL A 153 -0.01 -1.61 -6.56
C VAL A 153 -0.97 -1.26 -7.68
N PHE A 154 -0.41 -1.06 -8.87
CA PHE A 154 -1.18 -0.77 -10.06
C PHE A 154 -1.11 -1.92 -11.06
N PHE A 155 -2.27 -2.23 -11.63
CA PHE A 155 -2.29 -2.83 -12.95
C PHE A 155 -1.85 -1.77 -13.97
N VAL A 156 -0.94 -2.15 -14.87
CA VAL A 156 -0.42 -1.29 -15.93
C VAL A 156 -0.53 -1.97 -17.28
N GLU A 157 -0.79 -1.18 -18.33
CA GLU A 157 -0.82 -1.66 -19.71
C GLU A 157 0.57 -1.60 -20.37
N GLU A 158 1.38 -0.60 -20.00
CA GLU A 158 2.69 -0.31 -20.59
C GLU A 158 3.80 -0.25 -19.52
N LEU A 159 4.18 -1.42 -18.97
CA LEU A 159 5.10 -1.52 -17.83
C LEU A 159 6.41 -0.74 -18.02
N ALA A 160 7.04 -0.86 -19.19
CA ALA A 160 8.32 -0.20 -19.47
C ALA A 160 8.22 1.33 -19.44
N ALA A 161 7.13 1.90 -19.96
CA ALA A 161 6.91 3.34 -19.97
C ALA A 161 6.67 3.87 -18.55
N VAL A 162 5.86 3.16 -17.77
CA VAL A 162 5.55 3.54 -16.38
C VAL A 162 6.79 3.37 -15.49
N GLU A 163 7.53 2.25 -15.58
CA GLU A 163 8.79 2.05 -14.84
C GLU A 163 9.78 3.19 -15.13
N LYS A 164 9.98 3.53 -16.42
CA LYS A 164 10.89 4.60 -16.84
C LYS A 164 10.53 5.93 -16.20
N PHE A 165 9.24 6.28 -16.18
CA PHE A 165 8.77 7.50 -15.52
C PHE A 165 9.16 7.53 -14.04
N TYR A 166 8.79 6.52 -13.26
CA TYR A 166 9.07 6.52 -11.82
C TYR A 166 10.57 6.54 -11.51
N ARG A 167 11.39 5.87 -12.31
CA ARG A 167 12.86 5.86 -12.14
C ARG A 167 13.53 7.16 -12.56
N GLU A 168 13.22 7.69 -13.74
CA GLU A 168 13.96 8.82 -14.32
C GLU A 168 13.40 10.18 -13.85
N VAL A 169 12.09 10.27 -13.67
CA VAL A 169 11.40 11.50 -13.23
C VAL A 169 11.45 11.61 -11.70
N LEU A 170 10.94 10.59 -10.99
CA LEU A 170 10.80 10.61 -9.53
C LEU A 170 12.00 10.02 -8.78
N GLY A 171 12.95 9.38 -9.47
CA GLY A 171 14.18 8.87 -8.87
C GLY A 171 14.04 7.54 -8.14
N PHE A 172 12.96 6.79 -8.37
CA PHE A 172 12.71 5.51 -7.67
C PHE A 172 13.79 4.49 -8.05
N GLN A 173 14.07 3.59 -7.11
CA GLN A 173 15.03 2.52 -7.26
C GLN A 173 14.31 1.20 -7.47
N VAL A 174 14.87 0.35 -8.33
CA VAL A 174 14.35 -0.99 -8.53
C VAL A 174 14.81 -1.86 -7.38
N SER A 175 13.86 -2.59 -6.80
CA SER A 175 14.14 -3.60 -5.79
C SER A 175 14.23 -4.97 -6.42
N ASP A 176 13.19 -5.40 -7.13
CA ASP A 176 13.18 -6.68 -7.86
C ASP A 176 12.21 -6.62 -9.05
N ARG A 177 12.29 -7.63 -9.91
CA ARG A 177 11.37 -7.81 -11.04
C ARG A 177 10.84 -9.24 -11.13
N TYR A 178 9.63 -9.34 -11.66
CA TYR A 178 9.18 -10.55 -12.31
C TYR A 178 9.35 -10.39 -13.82
N ILE A 179 10.12 -11.28 -14.44
CA ILE A 179 10.50 -11.21 -15.85
C ILE A 179 9.25 -11.05 -16.73
N ASN A 180 9.25 -10.02 -17.58
CA ASN A 180 8.16 -9.68 -18.51
C ASN A 180 6.79 -9.51 -17.85
N ARG A 181 6.74 -9.23 -16.54
CA ARG A 181 5.48 -9.25 -15.77
C ARG A 181 5.32 -8.05 -14.86
N ALA A 182 6.35 -7.71 -14.08
CA ALA A 182 6.17 -6.73 -13.02
C ALA A 182 7.50 -6.15 -12.49
N VAL A 183 7.43 -4.99 -11.85
CA VAL A 183 8.59 -4.35 -11.18
C VAL A 183 8.21 -3.80 -9.81
N PHE A 184 9.05 -4.06 -8.82
CA PHE A 184 8.97 -3.51 -7.47
C PHE A 184 9.91 -2.31 -7.36
N LEU A 185 9.37 -1.16 -6.98
CA LEU A 185 10.08 0.12 -6.92
C LEU A 185 10.00 0.69 -5.50
N ARG A 186 11.15 1.08 -4.95
CA ARG A 186 11.26 1.83 -3.68
C ARG A 186 11.61 3.29 -3.93
N CYS A 187 11.11 4.20 -3.11
CA CYS A 187 11.26 5.64 -3.34
C CYS A 187 12.71 6.13 -3.22
N GLY A 188 13.51 5.50 -2.36
CA GLY A 188 14.89 5.91 -2.07
C GLY A 188 15.90 4.77 -2.18
N VAL A 189 17.18 5.11 -2.16
CA VAL A 189 18.29 4.12 -2.19
C VAL A 189 18.22 3.18 -1.00
N ARG A 190 17.90 3.73 0.18
CA ARG A 190 17.70 3.00 1.43
C ARG A 190 16.23 3.06 1.85
N GLY A 191 15.66 1.93 2.25
CA GLY A 191 14.27 1.85 2.69
C GLY A 191 13.71 0.43 2.60
N GLY A 192 12.41 0.29 2.87
CA GLY A 192 11.69 -0.97 2.68
C GLY A 192 11.72 -1.46 1.23
N HIS A 193 11.26 -2.69 1.03
CA HIS A 193 11.44 -3.39 -0.23
C HIS A 193 10.79 -2.64 -1.40
N HIS A 194 9.61 -2.05 -1.21
CA HIS A 194 8.98 -1.24 -2.24
C HIS A 194 7.93 -0.29 -1.67
N ASN A 195 7.65 0.77 -2.42
CA ASN A 195 6.52 1.67 -2.20
C ASN A 195 5.54 1.65 -3.38
N LEU A 196 5.97 1.09 -4.51
CA LEU A 196 5.17 0.95 -5.71
C LEU A 196 5.46 -0.40 -6.37
N PHE A 197 4.40 -1.13 -6.70
CA PHE A 197 4.49 -2.35 -7.50
C PHE A 197 3.66 -2.18 -8.77
N LEU A 198 4.30 -2.37 -9.92
CA LEU A 198 3.65 -2.25 -11.23
C LEU A 198 3.49 -3.65 -11.80
N LEU A 199 2.25 -4.07 -12.03
CA LEU A 199 1.91 -5.41 -12.48
C LEU A 199 1.21 -5.36 -13.84
N GLN A 200 1.85 -5.95 -14.84
CA GLN A 200 1.26 -6.12 -16.18
C GLN A 200 0.69 -7.54 -16.30
N LEU A 201 -0.61 -7.65 -16.52
CA LEU A 201 -1.28 -8.93 -16.78
C LEU A 201 -1.83 -8.96 -18.23
N PRO A 202 -1.75 -10.09 -18.93
CA PRO A 202 -2.38 -10.23 -20.23
C PRO A 202 -3.88 -9.88 -20.16
N ASN A 203 -4.34 -9.03 -21.08
CA ASN A 203 -5.75 -8.61 -21.21
C ASN A 203 -6.35 -7.91 -19.97
N ARG A 204 -5.53 -7.41 -19.04
CA ARG A 204 -5.98 -6.59 -17.91
C ARG A 204 -5.72 -5.13 -18.24
N LYS A 205 -6.74 -4.30 -18.10
CA LYS A 205 -6.61 -2.84 -18.21
C LYS A 205 -5.90 -2.27 -16.98
N ARG A 206 -5.39 -1.04 -17.10
CA ARG A 206 -4.91 -0.27 -15.96
C ARG A 206 -5.96 -0.17 -14.84
N GLY A 207 -5.49 -0.07 -13.61
CA GLY A 207 -6.37 0.02 -12.44
C GLY A 207 -5.64 -0.18 -11.12
N LEU A 208 -6.34 0.00 -10.02
CA LEU A 208 -5.83 -0.26 -8.68
C LEU A 208 -5.91 -1.77 -8.39
N ASN A 209 -4.79 -2.34 -7.94
CA ASN A 209 -4.79 -3.68 -7.39
C ASN A 209 -5.03 -3.63 -5.87
N HIS A 210 -4.11 -3.02 -5.12
CA HIS A 210 -4.26 -2.84 -3.68
C HIS A 210 -3.44 -1.68 -3.13
N VAL A 211 -3.75 -1.32 -1.89
CA VAL A 211 -2.99 -0.40 -1.04
C VAL A 211 -2.60 -1.13 0.23
N ALA A 212 -1.34 -1.04 0.62
CA ALA A 212 -0.81 -1.75 1.76
C ALA A 212 -0.37 -0.83 2.88
N PHE A 213 -0.59 -1.30 4.10
CA PHE A 213 -0.38 -0.57 5.33
C PHE A 213 0.52 -1.37 6.25
N THR A 214 1.62 -0.75 6.66
CA THR A 214 2.59 -1.36 7.57
C THR A 214 1.99 -1.45 8.96
N VAL A 215 2.10 -2.61 9.60
CA VAL A 215 1.73 -2.84 11.01
C VAL A 215 2.94 -3.34 11.81
N ARG A 216 2.85 -3.36 13.14
CA ARG A 216 4.01 -3.58 14.03
C ARG A 216 4.72 -4.90 13.77
N ASP A 217 3.95 -5.98 13.68
CA ASP A 217 4.46 -7.33 13.65
C ASP A 217 3.45 -8.30 13.00
N ILE A 218 3.85 -9.56 12.89
CA ILE A 218 3.01 -10.60 12.30
C ILE A 218 1.75 -10.86 13.13
N HIS A 219 1.81 -10.71 14.45
CA HIS A 219 0.65 -10.91 15.31
C HIS A 219 -0.42 -9.84 15.04
N GLU A 220 -0.01 -8.61 14.74
CA GLU A 220 -0.93 -7.54 14.36
C GLU A 220 -1.53 -7.76 12.96
N VAL A 221 -0.78 -8.32 12.00
CA VAL A 221 -1.35 -8.76 10.71
C VAL A 221 -2.48 -9.77 10.94
N ILE A 222 -2.26 -10.77 11.80
CA ILE A 222 -3.27 -11.78 12.12
C ILE A 222 -4.47 -11.17 12.86
N GLY A 223 -4.20 -10.36 13.90
CA GLY A 223 -5.24 -9.70 14.69
C GLY A 223 -6.11 -8.77 13.85
N GLY A 224 -5.50 -7.98 12.98
CA GLY A 224 -6.19 -7.10 12.03
C GLY A 224 -7.09 -7.85 11.06
N GLY A 225 -6.59 -8.90 10.41
CA GLY A 225 -7.39 -9.70 9.48
C GLY A 225 -8.60 -10.36 10.15
N ILE A 226 -8.41 -10.93 11.35
CA ILE A 226 -9.52 -11.51 12.12
C ILE A 226 -10.55 -10.45 12.52
N ALA A 227 -10.10 -9.26 12.94
CA ALA A 227 -10.99 -8.14 13.27
C ALA A 227 -11.83 -7.70 12.07
N MET A 228 -11.24 -7.68 10.87
CA MET A 228 -11.96 -7.37 9.64
C MET A 228 -13.02 -8.44 9.34
N ASN A 229 -12.70 -9.73 9.46
CA ASN A 229 -13.68 -10.80 9.27
C ASN A 229 -14.80 -10.78 10.33
N LYS A 230 -14.50 -10.38 11.58
CA LYS A 230 -15.52 -10.16 12.63
C LYS A 230 -16.52 -9.04 12.28
N HIS A 231 -16.11 -8.08 11.46
CA HIS A 231 -16.95 -7.00 10.95
C HIS A 231 -17.56 -7.31 9.57
N ASP A 232 -17.57 -8.58 9.17
CA ASP A 232 -18.09 -9.10 7.90
C ASP A 232 -17.37 -8.57 6.65
N TRP A 233 -16.15 -8.04 6.82
CA TRP A 233 -15.32 -7.68 5.68
C TRP A 233 -14.62 -8.92 5.13
N SER A 234 -14.87 -9.20 3.85
CA SER A 234 -14.35 -10.39 3.19
C SER A 234 -12.84 -10.33 2.96
N THR A 235 -12.15 -11.41 3.32
CA THR A 235 -10.75 -11.64 2.94
C THR A 235 -10.64 -11.82 1.43
N PHE A 236 -9.71 -11.10 0.79
CA PHE A 236 -9.31 -11.38 -0.58
C PHE A 236 -8.40 -12.60 -0.61
N ILE A 237 -7.29 -12.52 0.13
CA ILE A 237 -6.36 -13.63 0.37
C ILE A 237 -5.56 -13.34 1.64
N GLY A 238 -5.35 -14.35 2.48
CA GLY A 238 -4.52 -14.21 3.65
C GLY A 238 -5.06 -14.91 4.90
N PRO A 239 -4.26 -15.02 5.97
CA PRO A 239 -2.88 -14.53 6.04
C PRO A 239 -1.95 -15.32 5.11
N GLY A 240 -0.83 -14.71 4.73
CA GLY A 240 0.15 -15.30 3.83
C GLY A 240 1.54 -14.69 3.93
N ARG A 241 2.45 -15.16 3.09
CA ARG A 241 3.82 -14.63 2.99
C ARG A 241 4.30 -14.50 1.55
N HIS A 242 4.88 -13.35 1.23
CA HIS A 242 5.55 -13.08 -0.05
C HIS A 242 7.05 -13.41 0.05
N PRO A 243 7.58 -14.36 -0.75
CA PRO A 243 9.01 -14.67 -0.76
C PRO A 243 9.86 -13.54 -1.32
N VAL A 244 9.31 -12.73 -2.24
CA VAL A 244 10.07 -11.67 -2.92
C VAL A 244 10.51 -10.58 -1.93
N SER A 245 9.65 -10.16 -1.02
CA SER A 245 9.95 -9.09 -0.05
C SER A 245 10.13 -9.59 1.38
N SER A 246 10.00 -10.89 1.62
CA SER A 246 9.89 -11.51 2.96
C SER A 246 8.62 -11.14 3.77
N ALA A 247 7.73 -10.32 3.21
CA ALA A 247 6.61 -9.74 3.94
C ALA A 247 5.53 -10.77 4.29
N TYR A 248 5.01 -10.69 5.52
CA TYR A 248 3.75 -11.32 5.89
C TYR A 248 2.60 -10.38 5.54
N PHE A 249 1.49 -10.93 5.07
CA PHE A 249 0.38 -10.13 4.58
C PHE A 249 -0.98 -10.69 4.99
N TRP A 250 -2.00 -9.83 4.95
CA TRP A 250 -3.41 -10.21 4.85
C TRP A 250 -4.19 -9.16 4.05
N TYR A 251 -4.81 -9.57 2.94
CA TYR A 251 -5.61 -8.72 2.06
C TYR A 251 -7.11 -8.80 2.37
N VAL A 252 -7.76 -7.65 2.42
CA VAL A 252 -9.21 -7.49 2.60
C VAL A 252 -9.78 -6.75 1.40
N ASN A 253 -10.90 -7.24 0.84
CA ASN A 253 -11.56 -6.55 -0.27
C ASN A 253 -12.02 -5.15 0.19
N SER A 254 -11.65 -4.12 -0.55
CA SER A 254 -12.00 -2.74 -0.20
C SER A 254 -13.24 -2.27 -0.96
N PRO A 255 -14.21 -1.62 -0.29
CA PRO A 255 -15.32 -0.97 -0.98
C PRO A 255 -14.86 0.27 -1.78
N THR A 256 -13.64 0.75 -1.60
CA THR A 256 -13.06 1.87 -2.38
C THR A 256 -12.45 1.45 -3.71
N GLY A 257 -12.53 0.17 -4.08
CA GLY A 257 -11.80 -0.43 -5.20
C GLY A 257 -10.51 -1.11 -4.74
N GLY A 258 -10.11 -2.15 -5.48
CA GLY A 258 -8.95 -2.98 -5.12
C GLY A 258 -9.11 -3.69 -3.77
N ALA A 259 -7.97 -4.01 -3.13
CA ALA A 259 -7.90 -4.53 -1.77
C ALA A 259 -7.07 -3.60 -0.87
N PHE A 260 -7.28 -3.70 0.45
CA PHE A 260 -6.35 -3.17 1.44
C PHE A 260 -5.57 -4.31 2.07
N GLU A 261 -4.28 -4.10 2.30
CA GLU A 261 -3.36 -5.10 2.85
C GLU A 261 -2.81 -4.62 4.19
N TYR A 262 -2.84 -5.47 5.22
CA TYR A 262 -1.93 -5.35 6.35
C TYR A 262 -0.66 -6.12 6.04
N TYR A 263 0.50 -5.50 6.24
CA TYR A 263 1.77 -6.19 6.06
C TYR A 263 2.84 -5.79 7.07
N THR A 264 3.84 -6.66 7.23
CA THR A 264 5.04 -6.39 8.03
C THR A 264 6.22 -7.22 7.52
N ASN A 265 7.40 -7.03 8.12
CA ASN A 265 8.60 -7.83 7.88
C ASN A 265 9.09 -7.81 6.42
N ASP A 266 8.92 -6.67 5.73
CA ASP A 266 9.54 -6.51 4.42
C ASP A 266 11.04 -6.22 4.55
N ASP A 267 11.82 -6.62 3.55
CA ASP A 267 13.26 -6.45 3.55
C ASP A 267 13.68 -4.96 3.53
N TYR A 268 14.68 -4.60 4.33
CA TYR A 268 15.30 -3.28 4.27
C TYR A 268 16.49 -3.28 3.31
N LEU A 269 16.38 -2.52 2.22
CA LEU A 269 17.36 -2.48 1.15
C LEU A 269 18.29 -1.27 1.28
N THR A 270 19.50 -1.41 0.74
CA THR A 270 20.51 -0.34 0.70
C THR A 270 21.05 -0.17 -0.71
N GLU A 271 22.01 0.74 -0.90
CA GLU A 271 22.77 0.90 -2.15
C GLU A 271 23.48 -0.39 -2.60
N ASN A 272 23.73 -1.32 -1.68
CA ASN A 272 24.40 -2.59 -1.97
C ASN A 272 23.45 -3.66 -2.51
N TRP A 273 22.14 -3.40 -2.49
CA TRP A 273 21.16 -4.35 -3.02
C TRP A 273 21.31 -4.46 -4.54
N GLN A 274 21.41 -5.70 -5.03
CA GLN A 274 21.40 -6.01 -6.44
C GLN A 274 20.02 -6.54 -6.82
N PRO A 275 19.26 -5.81 -7.66
CA PRO A 275 17.93 -6.26 -8.03
C PRO A 275 17.95 -7.63 -8.69
N ARG A 276 17.05 -8.51 -8.26
CA ARG A 276 16.88 -9.85 -8.82
C ARG A 276 15.83 -9.81 -9.91
N GLU A 277 16.06 -10.61 -10.94
CA GLU A 277 15.09 -10.93 -11.99
C GLU A 277 14.55 -12.33 -11.69
N LEU A 278 13.27 -12.43 -11.37
CA LEU A 278 12.64 -13.67 -10.94
C LEU A 278 11.64 -14.17 -11.99
N GLU A 279 11.61 -15.48 -12.21
CA GLU A 279 10.53 -16.10 -12.98
C GLU A 279 9.21 -16.00 -12.20
N HIS A 280 8.13 -15.62 -12.89
CA HIS A 280 6.81 -15.55 -12.28
C HIS A 280 6.22 -16.97 -12.14
N SER A 281 6.00 -17.39 -10.89
CA SER A 281 5.32 -18.63 -10.53
C SER A 281 4.48 -18.41 -9.28
N LEU A 282 3.51 -19.28 -9.02
CA LEU A 282 2.74 -19.22 -7.76
C LEU A 282 3.65 -19.26 -6.53
N VAL A 283 4.68 -20.11 -6.56
CA VAL A 283 5.62 -20.30 -5.45
C VAL A 283 6.55 -19.09 -5.28
N SER A 284 6.92 -18.40 -6.35
CA SER A 284 7.73 -17.17 -6.26
C SER A 284 6.89 -15.94 -5.88
N PHE A 285 5.57 -16.00 -6.07
CA PHE A 285 4.65 -14.95 -5.66
C PHE A 285 4.20 -15.12 -4.20
N THR A 286 3.92 -16.33 -3.75
CA THR A 286 3.37 -16.59 -2.42
C THR A 286 3.89 -17.92 -1.88
N GLU A 287 4.58 -17.88 -0.74
CA GLU A 287 5.12 -19.08 -0.07
C GLU A 287 3.97 -19.95 0.45
N TRP A 288 3.02 -19.30 1.12
CA TRP A 288 1.76 -19.85 1.58
C TRP A 288 0.75 -18.73 1.76
N ALA A 289 -0.53 -19.06 1.61
CA ALA A 289 -1.64 -18.18 1.93
C ALA A 289 -2.88 -19.01 2.26
N VAL A 290 -3.73 -18.47 3.11
CA VAL A 290 -5.04 -19.04 3.42
C VAL A 290 -6.09 -18.36 2.54
N GLU A 291 -6.74 -19.12 1.66
CA GLU A 291 -7.90 -18.61 0.92
C GLU A 291 -9.11 -18.49 1.87
N GLY A 292 -9.88 -17.41 1.75
CA GLY A 292 -11.09 -17.17 2.54
C GLY A 292 -10.85 -16.60 3.94
N GLY A 293 -9.61 -16.57 4.43
CA GLY A 293 -9.31 -16.02 5.75
C GLY A 293 -9.44 -17.02 6.90
N ILE A 294 -9.33 -16.49 8.12
CA ILE A 294 -9.50 -17.23 9.36
C ILE A 294 -10.74 -16.69 10.08
N ASP A 295 -11.65 -17.60 10.41
CA ASP A 295 -12.89 -17.30 11.11
C ASP A 295 -12.63 -16.76 12.53
N HIS A 296 -13.36 -15.72 12.91
CA HIS A 296 -13.10 -14.98 14.16
C HIS A 296 -13.56 -15.72 15.42
N ASP A 297 -14.52 -16.64 15.30
CA ASP A 297 -15.02 -17.43 16.42
C ASP A 297 -14.26 -18.75 16.54
N THR A 298 -14.21 -19.53 15.46
CA THR A 298 -13.60 -20.88 15.47
C THR A 298 -12.08 -20.84 15.37
N ARG A 299 -11.49 -19.72 14.94
CA ARG A 299 -10.05 -19.55 14.70
C ARG A 299 -9.49 -20.54 13.68
N ARG A 300 -10.32 -21.01 12.76
CA ARG A 300 -9.98 -21.95 11.67
C ARG A 300 -10.21 -21.30 10.32
N GLN A 301 -9.60 -21.85 9.27
CA GLN A 301 -9.84 -21.38 7.91
C GLN A 301 -11.34 -21.39 7.59
N GLN A 302 -11.83 -20.30 7.02
CA GLN A 302 -13.18 -20.27 6.46
C GLN A 302 -13.25 -21.18 5.23
N LYS A 303 -14.13 -22.18 5.28
CA LYS A 303 -14.39 -23.04 4.12
C LYS A 303 -15.40 -22.35 3.22
N LYS A 304 -15.18 -22.37 1.91
CA LYS A 304 -16.24 -22.05 0.95
C LYS A 304 -17.41 -23.01 1.21
N PRO A 305 -18.67 -22.53 1.19
CA PRO A 305 -19.80 -23.44 1.11
C PRO A 305 -19.58 -24.38 -0.07
N GLU A 306 -19.64 -25.69 0.14
CA GLU A 306 -19.61 -26.65 -0.96
C GLU A 306 -20.73 -26.26 -1.93
N ALA A 307 -20.40 -26.09 -3.21
CA ALA A 307 -21.41 -25.89 -4.24
C ALA A 307 -22.25 -27.17 -4.30
N VAL A 308 -23.48 -27.10 -3.79
CA VAL A 308 -24.49 -28.18 -3.89
C VAL A 308 -24.97 -28.30 -5.33
#